data_AF-A0A840C099-F1
#
_entry.id   AF-A0A840C099-F1
#
_cell.length_a   1.000
_cell.length_b   1.000
_cell.length_c   1.000
_cell.angle_alpha   90.00
_cell.angle_beta   90.00
_cell.angle_gamma   90.00
#
_symmetry.space_group_name_H-M   'P 1'
#
loop_
_entity.id
_entity.type
_entity.pdbx_description
1 polymer ?
#
loop_
_entity_poly.entity_id
_entity_poly.type
_entity_poly.pdbx_seq_one_letter_code
_entity_poly.pdbx_strand_id
1 'polypeptide(L)'
;MASLLPRLVMMALMVVAGLSAVPAVRAAEPPFLPGLSIGLEPPPSMTPAGQFSGYVDESAGASIIIVEMPAEAYADIEKGFNAEALKGQGVTVRKRAPFALGKDVKAFLVEGTQKQGAAVFDKWILVATNGKTTALVTVQAPATTAGYDSATVEKSLKTIAFRAPPGVDEQLASLPFRLGELAGFRIVRVATGNSVLMTQGPKDVVREAEQPLVIVSSGEAAIPGTLEQDRFAKQAFSTLPGIANLAIQRIEGKDENGVPMHEIVATADDVRTKQRLFLMQIVRFERSNYLRLVVMARENQRGDLEQRARTIAAGLSVGS
;
A
#
# COMPACT_ATOMS: atom_id res chain seq x y z
N MET A 1 -74.51 46.97 -50.28
CA MET A 1 -74.52 45.98 -51.38
C MET A 1 -73.49 44.91 -51.06
N ALA A 2 -73.87 43.64 -51.27
CA ALA A 2 -73.28 42.44 -50.68
C ALA A 2 -71.97 41.97 -51.34
N SER A 3 -71.13 41.25 -50.58
CA SER A 3 -70.74 39.85 -50.81
C SER A 3 -69.58 39.48 -49.84
N LEU A 4 -69.81 38.74 -48.76
CA LEU A 4 -69.78 37.27 -48.61
C LEU A 4 -68.41 36.60 -48.90
N LEU A 5 -67.88 36.01 -47.83
CA LEU A 5 -66.77 35.05 -47.62
C LEU A 5 -66.57 33.99 -48.74
N PRO A 6 -65.39 33.32 -48.87
CA PRO A 6 -65.02 32.25 -47.92
C PRO A 6 -63.51 31.89 -47.69
N ARG A 7 -63.26 31.29 -46.51
CA ARG A 7 -62.47 30.06 -46.19
C ARG A 7 -60.92 29.94 -46.36
N LEU A 8 -60.32 29.51 -45.23
CA LEU A 8 -59.24 28.50 -45.02
C LEU A 8 -57.79 28.83 -45.44
N VAL A 9 -56.68 28.41 -44.81
CA VAL A 9 -56.25 27.84 -43.49
C VAL A 9 -54.73 27.56 -43.58
N MET A 10 -54.01 27.66 -42.44
CA MET A 10 -52.71 27.05 -42.04
C MET A 10 -51.34 27.45 -42.65
N MET A 11 -50.57 28.15 -41.80
CA MET A 11 -49.39 27.64 -41.04
C MET A 11 -48.17 27.12 -41.84
N ALA A 12 -47.07 27.88 -41.78
CA ALA A 12 -45.70 27.41 -42.03
C ALA A 12 -44.79 27.78 -40.86
N LEU A 13 -44.23 26.73 -40.27
CA LEU A 13 -43.30 26.66 -39.14
C LEU A 13 -41.89 27.10 -39.61
N MET A 14 -41.26 28.10 -38.98
CA MET A 14 -39.85 28.43 -39.21
C MET A 14 -39.02 28.12 -37.97
N VAL A 15 -38.09 27.18 -38.14
CA VAL A 15 -37.18 26.60 -37.15
C VAL A 15 -36.11 27.62 -36.74
N VAL A 16 -36.00 27.87 -35.43
CA VAL A 16 -34.89 28.63 -34.83
C VAL A 16 -33.73 27.68 -34.57
N ALA A 17 -32.57 27.98 -35.16
CA ALA A 17 -31.31 27.28 -34.91
C ALA A 17 -30.74 27.69 -33.54
N GLY A 18 -30.90 26.82 -32.54
CA GLY A 18 -30.19 26.91 -31.26
C GLY A 18 -28.84 26.22 -31.33
N LEU A 19 -27.74 26.99 -31.28
CA LEU A 19 -26.41 26.46 -30.99
C LEU A 19 -26.37 26.06 -29.51
N SER A 20 -26.57 24.76 -29.24
CA SER A 20 -26.34 24.17 -27.93
C SER A 20 -24.84 24.06 -27.69
N ALA A 21 -24.27 24.96 -26.88
CA ALA A 21 -22.96 24.75 -26.27
C ALA A 21 -23.07 23.56 -25.31
N VAL A 22 -22.65 22.38 -25.76
CA VAL A 22 -22.51 21.21 -24.89
C VAL A 22 -21.39 21.52 -23.89
N PRO A 23 -21.66 21.55 -22.57
CA PRO A 23 -20.58 21.67 -21.60
C PRO A 23 -19.68 20.45 -21.75
N ALA A 24 -18.37 20.69 -21.89
CA ALA A 24 -17.39 19.63 -21.85
C ALA A 24 -17.56 18.89 -20.52
N VAL A 25 -18.05 17.66 -20.58
CA VAL A 25 -18.02 16.74 -19.45
C VAL A 25 -16.54 16.54 -19.14
N ARG A 26 -16.02 17.26 -18.13
CA ARG A 26 -14.76 16.87 -17.50
C ARG A 26 -14.99 15.46 -16.99
N ALA A 27 -14.23 14.50 -17.50
CA ALA A 27 -14.11 13.20 -16.86
C ALA A 27 -13.85 13.45 -15.37
N ALA A 28 -14.67 12.85 -14.52
CA ALA A 28 -14.46 12.93 -13.08
C ALA A 28 -13.03 12.44 -12.80
N GLU A 29 -12.30 13.12 -11.91
CA GLU A 29 -11.03 12.58 -11.46
C GLU A 29 -11.29 11.21 -10.83
N PRO A 30 -10.49 10.18 -11.17
CA PRO A 30 -10.70 8.84 -10.64
C PRO A 30 -10.66 8.88 -9.11
N PRO A 31 -11.48 8.06 -8.42
CA PRO A 31 -11.53 8.10 -6.98
C PRO A 31 -10.18 7.69 -6.38
N PHE A 32 -9.75 8.45 -5.37
CA PHE A 32 -8.56 8.12 -4.57
C PHE A 32 -9.02 7.51 -3.25
N LEU A 33 -8.55 6.29 -2.95
CA LEU A 33 -8.79 5.70 -1.64
C LEU A 33 -8.07 6.52 -0.54
N PRO A 34 -8.62 6.57 0.68
CA PRO A 34 -7.98 7.25 1.80
C PRO A 34 -6.52 6.83 1.97
N GLY A 35 -5.63 7.82 2.12
CA GLY A 35 -4.20 7.61 2.29
C GLY A 35 -3.39 7.30 1.02
N LEU A 36 -4.03 7.06 -0.14
CA LEU A 36 -3.31 6.77 -1.38
C LEU A 36 -3.10 8.02 -2.25
N SER A 37 -1.98 8.05 -2.98
CA SER A 37 -1.71 9.03 -4.05
C SER A 37 -2.03 8.48 -5.46
N ILE A 38 -2.46 7.22 -5.55
CA ILE A 38 -2.93 6.58 -6.78
C ILE A 38 -4.46 6.48 -6.76
N GLY A 39 -5.09 7.00 -7.80
CA GLY A 39 -6.53 6.89 -8.05
C GLY A 39 -6.81 5.91 -9.19
N LEU A 40 -7.95 5.22 -9.11
CA LEU A 40 -8.38 4.23 -10.09
C LEU A 40 -9.91 4.14 -10.12
N GLU A 41 -10.52 4.15 -11.30
CA GLU A 41 -11.90 3.71 -11.48
C GLU A 41 -11.93 2.19 -11.70
N PRO A 42 -12.39 1.40 -10.70
CA PRO A 42 -12.44 -0.05 -10.84
C PRO A 42 -13.60 -0.48 -11.76
N PRO A 43 -13.63 -1.75 -12.20
CA PRO A 43 -14.82 -2.31 -12.84
C PRO A 43 -16.08 -2.07 -11.99
N PRO A 44 -17.27 -1.83 -12.59
CA PRO A 44 -18.44 -1.34 -11.85
C PRO A 44 -18.95 -2.20 -10.70
N SER A 45 -18.65 -3.51 -10.70
CA SER A 45 -19.07 -4.44 -9.64
C SER A 45 -18.14 -4.44 -8.42
N MET A 46 -17.03 -3.72 -8.47
CA MET A 46 -16.06 -3.67 -7.38
C MET A 46 -16.32 -2.54 -6.39
N THR A 47 -16.04 -2.82 -5.12
CA THR A 47 -16.12 -1.86 -4.01
C THR A 47 -14.78 -1.75 -3.29
N PRO A 48 -14.50 -0.65 -2.55
CA PRO A 48 -13.28 -0.54 -1.76
C PRO A 48 -13.14 -1.69 -0.74
N ALA A 49 -11.94 -2.27 -0.66
CA ALA A 49 -11.64 -3.32 0.31
C ALA A 49 -11.34 -2.74 1.70
N GLY A 50 -11.71 -3.47 2.77
CA GLY A 50 -11.44 -3.05 4.15
C GLY A 50 -10.08 -3.48 4.70
N GLN A 51 -9.50 -4.55 4.14
CA GLN A 51 -8.31 -5.23 4.66
C GLN A 51 -7.04 -5.01 3.84
N PHE A 52 -7.14 -4.36 2.68
CA PHE A 52 -6.00 -3.98 1.84
C PHE A 52 -6.32 -2.71 1.05
N SER A 53 -5.29 -2.00 0.61
CA SER A 53 -5.43 -0.84 -0.27
C SER A 53 -5.86 -1.28 -1.66
N GLY A 54 -7.14 -1.13 -1.99
CA GLY A 54 -7.67 -1.47 -3.31
C GLY A 54 -9.16 -1.79 -3.31
N TYR A 55 -9.58 -2.67 -4.21
CA TYR A 55 -10.98 -3.00 -4.46
C TYR A 55 -11.22 -4.50 -4.49
N VAL A 56 -12.44 -4.92 -4.20
CA VAL A 56 -12.88 -6.32 -4.23
C VAL A 56 -14.24 -6.43 -4.89
N ASP A 57 -14.45 -7.53 -5.61
CA ASP A 57 -15.77 -8.03 -5.98
C ASP A 57 -15.90 -9.43 -5.38
N GLU A 58 -16.51 -9.48 -4.20
CA GLU A 58 -16.64 -10.72 -3.43
C GLU A 58 -17.46 -11.78 -4.18
N SER A 59 -18.45 -11.35 -4.95
CA SER A 59 -19.32 -12.23 -5.72
C SER A 59 -18.56 -12.92 -6.86
N ALA A 60 -17.62 -12.20 -7.47
CA ALA A 60 -16.82 -12.66 -8.59
C ALA A 60 -15.49 -13.31 -8.17
N GLY A 61 -15.11 -13.17 -6.89
CA GLY A 61 -13.81 -13.58 -6.37
C GLY A 61 -12.65 -12.76 -6.93
N ALA A 62 -12.93 -11.54 -7.42
CA ALA A 62 -11.95 -10.69 -8.07
C ALA A 62 -11.43 -9.60 -7.11
N SER A 63 -10.18 -9.17 -7.29
CA SER A 63 -9.61 -8.10 -6.49
C SER A 63 -8.62 -7.24 -7.28
N ILE A 64 -8.47 -6.00 -6.82
CA ILE A 64 -7.44 -5.06 -7.24
C ILE A 64 -6.66 -4.66 -5.99
N ILE A 65 -5.36 -4.87 -6.00
CA ILE A 65 -4.45 -4.44 -4.93
C ILE A 65 -3.56 -3.33 -5.48
N ILE A 66 -3.47 -2.23 -4.76
CA ILE A 66 -2.67 -1.06 -5.10
C ILE A 66 -1.53 -0.94 -4.09
N VAL A 67 -0.29 -0.91 -4.57
CA VAL A 67 0.90 -0.69 -3.76
C VAL A 67 1.65 0.52 -4.28
N GLU A 68 1.96 1.46 -3.39
CA GLU A 68 2.78 2.63 -3.67
C GLU A 68 4.22 2.40 -3.23
N MET A 69 5.15 2.75 -4.11
CA MET A 69 6.58 2.60 -3.91
C MET A 69 7.32 3.88 -4.30
N PRO A 70 8.56 4.06 -3.83
CA PRO A 70 9.42 5.16 -4.29
C PRO A 70 9.61 5.17 -5.81
N ALA A 71 9.93 6.34 -6.36
CA ALA A 71 10.19 6.50 -7.80
C ALA A 71 11.28 5.56 -8.32
N GLU A 72 12.32 5.32 -7.51
CA GLU A 72 13.48 4.52 -7.92
C GLU A 72 13.11 3.04 -8.10
N ALA A 73 12.03 2.57 -7.47
CA ALA A 73 11.58 1.19 -7.58
C ALA A 73 11.16 0.83 -9.03
N TYR A 74 10.71 1.80 -9.83
CA TYR A 74 10.24 1.53 -11.20
C TYR A 74 11.33 0.86 -12.06
N ALA A 75 12.55 1.40 -12.06
CA ALA A 75 13.62 0.89 -12.90
C ALA A 75 14.04 -0.54 -12.52
N ASP A 76 14.01 -0.85 -11.22
CA ASP A 76 14.35 -2.18 -10.72
C ASP A 76 13.24 -3.19 -11.03
N ILE A 77 11.98 -2.79 -10.88
CA ILE A 77 10.83 -3.63 -11.24
C ILE A 77 10.81 -3.84 -12.76
N GLU A 78 11.04 -2.82 -13.57
CA GLU A 78 11.09 -2.95 -15.03
C GLU A 78 12.14 -3.96 -15.48
N LYS A 79 13.33 -3.95 -14.87
CA LYS A 79 14.38 -4.95 -15.13
C LYS A 79 14.03 -6.34 -14.57
N GLY A 80 13.46 -6.39 -13.37
CA GLY A 80 13.22 -7.62 -12.61
C GLY A 80 11.93 -8.38 -12.98
N PHE A 81 10.87 -7.71 -13.43
CA PHE A 81 9.59 -8.32 -13.83
C PHE A 81 9.65 -8.96 -15.22
N ASN A 82 10.57 -9.88 -15.41
CA ASN A 82 10.59 -10.78 -16.56
C ASN A 82 9.81 -12.08 -16.27
N ALA A 83 9.56 -12.86 -17.31
CA ALA A 83 8.75 -14.08 -17.22
C ALA A 83 9.34 -15.12 -16.26
N GLU A 84 10.66 -15.22 -16.17
CA GLU A 84 11.34 -16.19 -15.29
C GLU A 84 11.17 -15.82 -13.82
N ALA A 85 11.42 -14.56 -13.47
CA ALA A 85 11.26 -14.07 -12.10
C ALA A 85 9.80 -14.20 -11.61
N LEU A 86 8.84 -13.85 -12.47
CA LEU A 86 7.42 -13.96 -12.16
C LEU A 86 6.97 -15.43 -12.07
N LYS A 87 7.53 -16.33 -12.89
CA LYS A 87 7.29 -17.77 -12.77
C LYS A 87 7.79 -18.31 -11.43
N GLY A 88 8.92 -17.82 -10.92
CA GLY A 88 9.40 -18.10 -9.56
C GLY A 88 8.41 -17.67 -8.46
N GLN A 89 7.57 -16.68 -8.74
CA GLN A 89 6.46 -16.23 -7.88
C GLN A 89 5.12 -16.94 -8.19
N GLY A 90 5.14 -17.97 -9.04
CA GLY A 90 3.97 -18.74 -9.44
C GLY A 90 3.11 -18.11 -10.54
N VAL A 91 3.54 -16.99 -11.14
CA VAL A 91 2.83 -16.32 -12.24
C VAL A 91 3.38 -16.77 -13.58
N THR A 92 2.53 -17.38 -14.40
CA THR A 92 2.85 -17.71 -15.79
C THR A 92 2.50 -16.52 -16.69
N VAL A 93 3.53 -15.81 -17.17
CA VAL A 93 3.35 -14.64 -18.02
C VAL A 93 2.86 -15.05 -19.41
N ARG A 94 1.76 -14.43 -19.87
CA ARG A 94 1.26 -14.54 -21.25
C ARG A 94 1.73 -13.38 -22.11
N LYS A 95 1.72 -12.16 -21.56
CA LYS A 95 2.07 -10.94 -22.30
C LYS A 95 2.73 -9.94 -21.37
N ARG A 96 3.73 -9.23 -21.88
CA ARG A 96 4.30 -8.03 -21.26
C ARG A 96 4.46 -6.98 -22.34
N ALA A 97 3.86 -5.81 -22.15
CA ALA A 97 3.90 -4.74 -23.15
C ALA A 97 3.93 -3.36 -22.47
N PRO A 98 4.49 -2.33 -23.13
CA PRO A 98 4.27 -0.95 -22.74
C PRO A 98 2.77 -0.66 -22.64
N PHE A 99 2.38 0.13 -21.65
CA PHE A 99 0.99 0.50 -21.41
C PHE A 99 0.88 2.02 -21.44
N ALA A 100 0.09 2.54 -22.38
CA ALA A 100 -0.05 3.97 -22.56
C ALA A 100 -0.92 4.57 -21.45
N LEU A 101 -0.34 5.46 -20.66
CA LEU A 101 -1.02 6.35 -19.73
C LEU A 101 -0.73 7.81 -20.13
N GLY A 102 -1.13 8.79 -19.31
CA GLY A 102 -0.90 10.22 -19.58
C GLY A 102 0.54 10.57 -19.97
N LYS A 103 0.76 11.74 -20.59
CA LYS A 103 2.02 12.13 -21.29
C LYS A 103 3.32 11.96 -20.49
N ASP A 104 3.28 11.99 -19.16
CA ASP A 104 4.46 11.91 -18.28
C ASP A 104 4.47 10.66 -17.38
N VAL A 105 3.65 9.65 -17.72
CA VAL A 105 3.57 8.40 -16.97
C VAL A 105 4.22 7.28 -17.78
N LYS A 106 5.29 6.71 -17.24
CA LYS A 106 5.88 5.48 -17.78
C LYS A 106 5.14 4.30 -17.21
N ALA A 107 4.67 3.39 -18.06
CA ALA A 107 4.00 2.19 -17.60
C ALA A 107 4.18 0.99 -18.51
N PHE A 108 4.09 -0.19 -17.92
CA PHE A 108 3.97 -1.46 -18.63
C PHE A 108 2.98 -2.37 -17.91
N LEU A 109 2.32 -3.22 -18.69
CA LEU A 109 1.36 -4.20 -18.20
C LEU A 109 1.90 -5.60 -18.44
N VAL A 110 1.81 -6.43 -17.42
CA VAL A 110 2.02 -7.87 -17.50
C VAL A 110 0.69 -8.58 -17.34
N GLU A 111 0.34 -9.42 -18.30
CA GLU A 111 -0.82 -10.30 -18.25
C GLU A 111 -0.36 -11.74 -18.11
N GLY A 112 -1.01 -12.52 -17.26
CA GLY A 112 -0.63 -13.89 -17.00
C GLY A 112 -1.69 -14.67 -16.24
N THR A 113 -1.31 -15.86 -15.79
CA THR A 113 -2.14 -16.68 -14.92
C THR A 113 -1.37 -17.12 -13.68
N GLN A 114 -2.07 -17.41 -12.60
CA GLN A 114 -1.49 -17.98 -11.40
C GLN A 114 -2.39 -19.11 -10.89
N LYS A 115 -1.80 -20.27 -10.63
CA LYS A 115 -2.50 -21.39 -10.00
C LYS A 115 -2.42 -21.23 -8.49
N GLN A 116 -3.57 -21.28 -7.81
CA GLN A 116 -3.66 -21.32 -6.36
C GLN A 116 -4.56 -22.49 -5.96
N GLY A 117 -3.97 -23.55 -5.40
CA GLY A 117 -4.67 -24.81 -5.16
C GLY A 117 -5.20 -25.40 -6.48
N ALA A 118 -6.51 -25.67 -6.53
CA ALA A 118 -7.19 -26.14 -7.73
C ALA A 118 -7.64 -25.01 -8.68
N ALA A 119 -7.68 -23.76 -8.21
CA ALA A 119 -8.16 -22.62 -8.99
C ALA A 119 -7.04 -22.01 -9.85
N VAL A 120 -7.43 -21.48 -11.01
CA VAL A 120 -6.56 -20.68 -11.88
C VAL A 120 -7.12 -19.26 -11.89
N PHE A 121 -6.25 -18.29 -11.62
CA PHE A 121 -6.58 -16.88 -11.67
C PHE A 121 -5.92 -16.24 -12.88
N ASP A 122 -6.68 -15.46 -13.64
CA ASP A 122 -6.11 -14.48 -14.55
C ASP A 122 -5.54 -13.31 -13.73
N LYS A 123 -4.39 -12.81 -14.16
CA LYS A 123 -3.66 -11.72 -13.50
C LYS A 123 -3.25 -10.64 -14.48
N TRP A 124 -3.45 -9.39 -14.06
CA TRP A 124 -2.94 -8.20 -14.72
C TRP A 124 -2.13 -7.40 -13.70
N ILE A 125 -0.87 -7.16 -14.00
CA ILE A 125 0.04 -6.42 -13.13
C ILE A 125 0.50 -5.19 -13.90
N LEU A 126 -0.06 -4.04 -13.55
CA LEU A 126 0.36 -2.75 -14.07
C LEU A 126 1.45 -2.18 -13.16
N VAL A 127 2.54 -1.76 -13.76
CA VAL A 127 3.58 -0.96 -13.10
C VAL A 127 3.62 0.39 -13.78
N ALA A 128 3.38 1.47 -13.04
CA ALA A 128 3.34 2.83 -13.56
C ALA A 128 4.13 3.79 -12.66
N THR A 129 4.77 4.81 -13.23
CA THR A 129 5.41 5.88 -12.45
C THR A 129 5.25 7.24 -13.12
N ASN A 130 5.05 8.27 -12.30
CA ASN A 130 5.11 9.69 -12.70
C ASN A 130 6.48 10.34 -12.39
N GLY A 131 7.50 9.53 -12.06
CA GLY A 131 8.82 10.00 -11.65
C GLY A 131 8.95 10.41 -10.18
N LYS A 132 7.86 10.43 -9.40
CA LYS A 132 7.85 10.66 -7.95
C LYS A 132 7.36 9.46 -7.15
N THR A 133 6.32 8.79 -7.67
CA THR A 133 5.72 7.59 -7.08
C THR A 133 5.69 6.48 -8.12
N THR A 134 5.93 5.25 -7.70
CA THR A 134 5.71 4.04 -8.50
C THR A 134 4.46 3.33 -7.98
N ALA A 135 3.46 3.13 -8.84
CA ALA A 135 2.29 2.32 -8.57
C ALA A 135 2.53 0.89 -9.08
N LEU A 136 2.25 -0.10 -8.22
CA LEU A 136 2.09 -1.50 -8.59
C LEU A 136 0.64 -1.90 -8.34
N VAL A 137 -0.11 -2.06 -9.42
CA VAL A 137 -1.54 -2.39 -9.38
C VAL A 137 -1.72 -3.81 -9.90
N THR A 138 -2.14 -4.70 -9.01
CA THR A 138 -2.38 -6.11 -9.33
C THR A 138 -3.88 -6.37 -9.34
N VAL A 139 -4.41 -6.70 -10.51
CA VAL A 139 -5.77 -7.20 -10.70
C VAL A 139 -5.72 -8.71 -10.81
N GLN A 140 -6.61 -9.41 -10.12
CA GLN A 140 -6.78 -10.85 -10.27
C GLN A 140 -8.26 -11.24 -10.21
N ALA A 141 -8.63 -12.25 -11.00
CA ALA A 141 -9.96 -12.86 -10.98
C ALA A 141 -9.84 -14.36 -11.33
N PRO A 142 -10.73 -15.23 -10.84
CA PRO A 142 -10.78 -16.61 -11.32
C PRO A 142 -10.96 -16.62 -12.84
N ALA A 143 -10.21 -17.47 -13.55
CA ALA A 143 -10.23 -17.53 -15.02
C ALA A 143 -11.60 -17.95 -15.60
N THR A 144 -12.50 -18.46 -14.75
CA THR A 144 -13.87 -18.85 -15.09
C THR A 144 -14.89 -17.72 -14.89
N THR A 145 -14.49 -16.61 -14.26
CA THR A 145 -15.38 -15.50 -13.93
C THR A 145 -15.62 -14.63 -15.16
N ALA A 146 -16.88 -14.53 -15.59
CA ALA A 146 -17.28 -13.63 -16.66
C ALA A 146 -17.20 -12.15 -16.21
N GLY A 147 -16.92 -11.24 -17.15
CA GLY A 147 -16.86 -9.80 -16.88
C GLY A 147 -15.49 -9.26 -16.46
N TYR A 148 -14.49 -10.13 -16.30
CA TYR A 148 -13.10 -9.76 -16.02
C TYR A 148 -12.17 -10.22 -17.15
N ASP A 149 -12.40 -9.72 -18.35
CA ASP A 149 -11.50 -9.92 -19.49
C ASP A 149 -10.44 -8.81 -19.59
N SER A 150 -9.41 -9.01 -20.42
CA SER A 150 -8.33 -8.02 -20.57
C SER A 150 -8.88 -6.65 -21.03
N ALA A 151 -9.92 -6.60 -21.86
CA ALA A 151 -10.50 -5.34 -22.31
C ALA A 151 -11.11 -4.53 -21.15
N THR A 152 -11.87 -5.20 -20.28
CA THR A 152 -12.50 -4.59 -19.11
C THR A 152 -11.45 -4.13 -18.11
N VAL A 153 -10.46 -4.98 -17.82
CA VAL A 153 -9.39 -4.65 -16.88
C VAL A 153 -8.51 -3.52 -17.42
N GLU A 154 -8.10 -3.56 -18.68
CA GLU A 154 -7.33 -2.48 -19.31
C GLU A 154 -8.08 -1.16 -19.33
N LYS A 155 -9.41 -1.18 -19.51
CA LYS A 155 -10.24 0.04 -19.43
C LYS A 155 -10.12 0.69 -18.06
N SER A 156 -10.24 -0.08 -16.98
CA SER A 156 -10.03 0.42 -15.62
C SER A 156 -8.60 0.90 -15.41
N LEU A 157 -7.59 0.11 -15.79
CA LEU A 157 -6.18 0.48 -15.63
C LEU A 157 -5.78 1.76 -16.38
N LYS A 158 -6.47 2.11 -17.49
CA LYS A 158 -6.27 3.40 -18.19
C LYS A 158 -6.72 4.62 -17.39
N THR A 159 -7.53 4.44 -16.36
CA THR A 159 -7.99 5.52 -15.48
C THR A 159 -7.00 5.84 -14.36
N ILE A 160 -5.87 5.13 -14.27
CA ILE A 160 -4.85 5.41 -13.27
C ILE A 160 -4.43 6.87 -13.33
N ALA A 161 -4.58 7.55 -12.20
CA ALA A 161 -4.08 8.90 -12.00
C ALA A 161 -3.20 8.97 -10.77
N PHE A 162 -2.24 9.89 -10.83
CA PHE A 162 -1.37 10.24 -9.71
C PHE A 162 -1.79 11.61 -9.20
N ARG A 163 -1.84 11.75 -7.87
CA ARG A 163 -1.83 13.05 -7.21
C ARG A 163 -0.55 13.21 -6.41
N ALA A 164 -0.29 14.42 -5.90
CA ALA A 164 0.73 14.58 -4.89
C ALA A 164 0.33 13.71 -3.68
N PRO A 165 1.23 12.87 -3.13
CA PRO A 165 0.92 12.16 -1.91
C PRO A 165 0.57 13.16 -0.80
N PRO A 166 -0.32 12.80 0.13
CA PRO A 166 -0.56 13.63 1.31
C PRO A 166 0.80 13.92 1.97
N GLY A 167 0.97 15.14 2.47
CA GLY A 167 2.23 15.53 3.11
C GLY A 167 2.56 14.56 4.24
N VAL A 168 3.85 14.35 4.51
CA VAL A 168 4.28 13.44 5.60
C VAL A 168 3.56 13.79 6.91
N ASP A 169 3.41 15.09 7.20
CA ASP A 169 2.70 15.57 8.40
C ASP A 169 1.21 15.20 8.42
N GLU A 170 0.52 15.27 7.28
CA GLU A 170 -0.89 14.87 7.17
C GLU A 170 -1.04 13.36 7.38
N GLN A 171 -0.13 12.56 6.80
CA GLN A 171 -0.13 11.12 7.00
C GLN A 171 0.17 10.76 8.46
N LEU A 172 1.15 11.43 9.09
CA LEU A 172 1.47 11.24 10.51
C LEU A 172 0.31 11.64 11.43
N ALA A 173 -0.42 12.72 11.09
CA ALA A 173 -1.57 13.17 11.86
C ALA A 173 -2.72 12.14 11.84
N SER A 174 -2.83 11.35 10.77
CA SER A 174 -3.86 10.31 10.63
C SER A 174 -3.59 9.04 11.46
N LEU A 175 -2.38 8.88 12.00
CA LEU A 175 -2.01 7.71 12.78
C LEU A 175 -2.70 7.70 14.16
N PRO A 176 -2.99 6.52 14.73
CA PRO A 176 -3.51 6.38 16.10
C PRO A 176 -2.42 6.53 17.17
N PHE A 177 -1.25 7.06 16.81
CA PHE A 177 -0.13 7.37 17.69
C PHE A 177 0.62 8.62 17.21
N ARG A 178 1.49 9.16 18.05
CA ARG A 178 2.39 10.26 17.72
C ARG A 178 3.84 9.82 17.90
N LEU A 179 4.70 10.35 17.05
CA LEU A 179 6.15 10.19 17.14
C LEU A 179 6.73 11.41 17.87
N GLY A 180 7.66 11.16 18.80
CA GLY A 180 8.49 12.19 19.42
C GLY A 180 9.83 12.33 18.69
N GLU A 181 10.92 12.22 19.44
CA GLU A 181 12.28 12.28 18.88
C GLU A 181 12.58 11.07 17.97
N LEU A 182 13.04 11.35 16.74
CA LEU A 182 13.35 10.30 15.75
C LEU A 182 14.77 9.74 15.89
N ALA A 183 15.57 10.25 16.82
CA ALA A 183 16.93 9.79 17.13
C ALA A 183 17.81 9.59 15.88
N GLY A 184 17.81 10.55 14.95
CA GLY A 184 18.60 10.50 13.72
C GLY A 184 18.05 9.60 12.60
N PHE A 185 16.88 9.00 12.78
CA PHE A 185 16.13 8.36 11.71
C PHE A 185 15.29 9.37 10.94
N ARG A 186 15.08 9.12 9.65
CA ARG A 186 14.12 9.84 8.82
C ARG A 186 12.96 8.93 8.44
N ILE A 187 11.79 9.54 8.29
CA ILE A 187 10.60 8.83 7.83
C ILE A 187 10.76 8.51 6.34
N VAL A 188 10.48 7.25 6.00
CA VAL A 188 10.45 6.77 4.62
C VAL A 188 9.02 6.80 4.10
N ARG A 189 8.06 6.28 4.88
CA ARG A 189 6.64 6.25 4.54
C ARG A 189 5.77 5.91 5.75
N VAL A 190 4.51 6.32 5.67
CA VAL A 190 3.43 5.76 6.48
C VAL A 190 2.85 4.55 5.74
N ALA A 191 2.62 3.43 6.43
CA ALA A 191 2.08 2.20 5.86
C ALA A 191 0.81 1.76 6.59
N THR A 192 -0.20 1.34 5.81
CA THR A 192 -1.46 0.73 6.30
C THR A 192 -2.23 1.59 7.33
N GLY A 193 -2.00 2.91 7.36
CA GLY A 193 -2.68 3.85 8.27
C GLY A 193 -2.39 3.63 9.77
N ASN A 194 -1.51 2.69 10.12
CA ASN A 194 -1.22 2.31 11.51
C ASN A 194 0.26 2.06 11.77
N SER A 195 1.14 2.38 10.81
CA SER A 195 2.58 2.18 10.97
C SER A 195 3.40 3.20 10.20
N VAL A 196 4.62 3.44 10.68
CA VAL A 196 5.63 4.28 10.05
C VAL A 196 6.90 3.48 9.89
N LEU A 197 7.44 3.51 8.68
CA LEU A 197 8.78 3.01 8.38
C LEU A 197 9.75 4.17 8.38
N MET A 198 10.84 4.01 9.13
CA MET A 198 11.93 4.97 9.24
C MET A 198 13.26 4.29 8.96
N THR A 199 14.25 5.08 8.58
CA THR A 199 15.59 4.56 8.29
C THR A 199 16.70 5.55 8.58
N GLN A 200 17.92 5.04 8.70
CA GLN A 200 19.15 5.83 8.72
C GLN A 200 19.98 5.48 7.49
N GLY A 201 19.74 6.20 6.40
CA GLY A 201 20.43 6.02 5.14
C GLY A 201 19.70 6.72 3.99
N PRO A 202 20.32 6.85 2.82
CA PRO A 202 19.74 7.62 1.71
C PRO A 202 18.66 6.86 0.93
N LYS A 203 18.47 5.55 1.13
CA LYS A 203 17.55 4.74 0.32
C LYS A 203 16.14 4.71 0.90
N ASP A 204 15.14 4.86 0.04
CA ASP A 204 13.72 4.74 0.43
C ASP A 204 13.15 3.35 0.14
N VAL A 205 13.89 2.54 -0.61
CA VAL A 205 13.57 1.14 -0.87
C VAL A 205 14.26 0.27 0.18
N VAL A 206 13.44 -0.48 0.93
CA VAL A 206 13.93 -1.47 1.90
C VAL A 206 14.48 -2.69 1.17
N ARG A 207 15.76 -3.01 1.41
CA ARG A 207 16.45 -4.21 0.91
C ARG A 207 17.29 -4.80 2.03
N GLU A 208 16.96 -6.02 2.47
CA GLU A 208 17.71 -6.88 3.43
C GLU A 208 18.57 -6.13 4.45
N ALA A 209 17.96 -5.15 5.13
CA ALA A 209 18.62 -4.29 6.11
C ALA A 209 19.94 -3.65 5.64
N GLU A 210 20.09 -3.28 4.37
CA GLU A 210 21.26 -2.55 3.82
C GLU A 210 21.59 -1.26 4.61
N GLN A 211 20.56 -0.68 5.23
CA GLN A 211 20.63 0.43 6.17
C GLN A 211 19.71 0.12 7.36
N PRO A 212 20.00 0.65 8.57
CA PRO A 212 19.15 0.45 9.73
C PRO A 212 17.71 0.88 9.47
N LEU A 213 16.76 0.04 9.89
CA LEU A 213 15.33 0.24 9.74
C LEU A 213 14.69 0.28 11.12
N VAL A 214 13.73 1.19 11.28
CA VAL A 214 12.82 1.23 12.43
C VAL A 214 11.39 1.22 11.91
N ILE A 215 10.58 0.31 12.42
CA ILE A 215 9.14 0.27 12.17
C ILE A 215 8.44 0.56 13.48
N VAL A 216 7.59 1.58 13.49
CA VAL A 216 6.66 1.83 14.60
C VAL A 216 5.26 1.51 14.11
N SER A 217 4.52 0.71 14.86
CA SER A 217 3.16 0.30 14.50
C SER A 217 2.25 0.26 15.71
N SER A 218 0.95 0.42 15.50
CA SER A 218 -0.09 0.21 16.51
C SER A 218 -0.99 -0.97 16.15
N GLY A 219 -1.46 -1.71 17.15
CA GLY A 219 -2.51 -2.71 16.97
C GLY A 219 -3.64 -2.56 18.00
N GLU A 220 -4.85 -2.86 17.57
CA GLU A 220 -6.07 -2.80 18.39
C GLU A 220 -6.26 -4.14 19.13
N ALA A 221 -5.58 -4.28 20.26
CA ALA A 221 -5.79 -5.41 21.17
C ALA A 221 -5.49 -4.98 22.61
N ALA A 222 -6.40 -5.29 23.52
CA ALA A 222 -6.14 -5.27 24.95
C ALA A 222 -5.44 -6.59 25.34
N ILE A 223 -4.22 -6.51 25.87
CA ILE A 223 -3.43 -7.68 26.26
C ILE A 223 -3.16 -7.57 27.76
N PRO A 224 -4.05 -8.13 28.60
CA PRO A 224 -3.99 -7.95 30.04
C PRO A 224 -2.95 -8.85 30.71
N GLY A 225 -2.23 -8.30 31.68
CA GLY A 225 -1.34 -9.08 32.54
C GLY A 225 0.01 -9.44 31.92
N THR A 226 1.02 -9.47 32.79
CA THR A 226 2.43 -9.58 32.39
C THR A 226 2.75 -10.86 31.61
N LEU A 227 2.12 -11.98 31.96
CA LEU A 227 2.34 -13.27 31.29
C LEU A 227 1.81 -13.29 29.85
N GLU A 228 0.63 -12.71 29.61
CA GLU A 228 0.06 -12.64 28.26
C GLU A 228 0.84 -11.66 27.39
N GLN A 229 1.26 -10.54 27.98
CA GLN A 229 2.12 -9.55 27.34
C GLN A 229 3.47 -10.13 26.91
N ASP A 230 4.15 -10.91 27.77
CA ASP A 230 5.39 -11.61 27.42
C ASP A 230 5.18 -12.62 26.28
N ARG A 231 4.12 -13.43 26.33
CA ARG A 231 3.77 -14.38 25.27
C ARG A 231 3.51 -13.67 23.95
N PHE A 232 2.72 -12.60 23.97
CA PHE A 232 2.44 -11.79 22.80
C PHE A 232 3.73 -11.21 22.20
N ALA A 233 4.58 -10.59 23.03
CA ALA A 233 5.81 -9.98 22.56
C ALA A 233 6.73 -11.01 21.89
N LYS A 234 6.89 -12.20 22.49
CA LYS A 234 7.68 -13.30 21.92
C LYS A 234 7.08 -13.83 20.61
N GLN A 235 5.76 -14.02 20.55
CA GLN A 235 5.07 -14.51 19.36
C GLN A 235 5.13 -13.50 18.21
N ALA A 236 4.87 -12.21 18.48
CA ALA A 236 4.96 -11.16 17.46
C ALA A 236 6.39 -11.00 16.93
N PHE A 237 7.40 -11.26 17.76
CA PHE A 237 8.80 -11.17 17.37
C PHE A 237 9.27 -12.38 16.55
N SER A 238 8.77 -13.59 16.84
CA SER A 238 9.12 -14.80 16.09
C SER A 238 8.50 -14.87 14.69
N THR A 239 7.47 -14.07 14.41
CA THR A 239 6.78 -14.01 13.11
C THR A 239 7.31 -12.91 12.19
N LEU A 240 8.43 -12.26 12.54
CA LEU A 240 9.06 -11.29 11.66
C LEU A 240 9.40 -11.95 10.31
N PRO A 241 8.99 -11.36 9.17
CA PRO A 241 9.24 -11.95 7.86
C PRO A 241 10.72 -11.81 7.47
N GLY A 242 11.21 -12.76 6.67
CA GLY A 242 12.53 -12.65 6.05
C GLY A 242 13.72 -12.97 6.96
N ILE A 243 13.49 -13.50 8.16
CA ILE A 243 14.56 -13.93 9.08
C ILE A 243 14.54 -15.45 9.33
N ALA A 244 15.70 -16.00 9.65
CA ALA A 244 15.89 -17.38 10.11
C ALA A 244 16.85 -17.41 11.31
N ASN A 245 16.91 -18.54 12.03
CA ASN A 245 17.85 -18.75 13.14
C ASN A 245 17.77 -17.66 14.22
N LEU A 246 16.56 -17.25 14.60
CA LEU A 246 16.35 -16.25 15.65
C LEU A 246 16.94 -16.73 16.98
N ALA A 247 17.89 -15.95 17.51
CA ALA A 247 18.55 -16.20 18.78
C ALA A 247 18.33 -15.00 19.71
N ILE A 248 17.41 -15.18 20.67
CA ILE A 248 17.13 -14.17 21.69
C ILE A 248 18.34 -14.04 22.62
N GLN A 249 18.83 -12.80 22.76
CA GLN A 249 19.93 -12.45 23.66
C GLN A 249 19.42 -11.94 25.00
N ARG A 250 18.34 -11.15 24.97
CA ARG A 250 17.81 -10.47 26.15
C ARG A 250 16.31 -10.27 26.04
N ILE A 251 15.62 -10.44 27.17
CA ILE A 251 14.21 -10.11 27.34
C ILE A 251 14.08 -9.33 28.64
N GLU A 252 13.44 -8.18 28.59
CA GLU A 252 13.17 -7.34 29.75
C GLU A 252 11.73 -6.83 29.73
N GLY A 253 11.01 -7.09 30.81
CA GLY A 253 9.77 -6.39 31.12
C GLY A 253 10.07 -5.20 32.02
N LYS A 254 9.55 -4.03 31.68
CA LYS A 254 9.61 -2.83 32.53
C LYS A 254 8.23 -2.20 32.61
N ASP A 255 7.97 -1.48 33.69
CA ASP A 255 6.81 -0.61 33.81
C ASP A 255 7.32 0.83 33.79
N GLU A 256 6.79 1.65 32.88
CA GLU A 256 7.07 3.07 32.86
C GLU A 256 5.76 3.84 33.08
N ASN A 257 5.63 4.44 34.27
CA ASN A 257 4.47 5.25 34.67
C ASN A 257 3.13 4.50 34.56
N GLY A 258 3.10 3.21 34.91
CA GLY A 258 1.92 2.36 34.85
C GLY A 258 1.61 1.82 33.46
N VAL A 259 2.55 1.96 32.52
CA VAL A 259 2.44 1.38 31.17
C VAL A 259 3.48 0.27 31.02
N PRO A 260 3.03 -1.00 30.98
CA PRO A 260 3.93 -2.13 30.77
C PRO A 260 4.60 -2.05 29.42
N MET A 261 5.92 -2.28 29.41
CA MET A 261 6.73 -2.40 28.23
C MET A 261 7.54 -3.69 28.24
N HIS A 262 7.73 -4.24 27.05
CA HIS A 262 8.47 -5.48 26.86
C HIS A 262 9.50 -5.31 25.76
N GLU A 263 10.77 -5.41 26.14
CA GLU A 263 11.92 -5.27 25.27
C GLU A 263 12.51 -6.66 24.97
N ILE A 264 12.77 -6.94 23.70
CA ILE A 264 13.49 -8.14 23.25
C ILE A 264 14.65 -7.70 22.36
N VAL A 265 15.85 -8.19 22.66
CA VAL A 265 17.03 -8.05 21.80
C VAL A 265 17.44 -9.44 21.33
N ALA A 266 17.71 -9.56 20.04
CA ALA A 266 18.09 -10.81 19.42
C ALA A 266 19.01 -10.60 18.23
N THR A 267 19.54 -11.71 17.74
CA THR A 267 20.13 -11.78 16.42
C THR A 267 19.38 -12.79 15.57
N ALA A 268 19.46 -12.65 14.25
CA ALA A 268 18.92 -13.61 13.30
C ALA A 268 19.76 -13.57 12.01
N ASP A 269 19.53 -14.50 11.10
CA ASP A 269 20.11 -14.44 9.76
C ASP A 269 19.04 -13.97 8.76
N ASP A 270 19.41 -13.07 7.87
CA ASP A 270 18.57 -12.71 6.72
C ASP A 270 18.41 -13.92 5.80
N VAL A 271 17.16 -14.28 5.44
CA VAL A 271 16.92 -15.51 4.67
C VAL A 271 17.55 -15.49 3.28
N ARG A 272 17.71 -14.29 2.69
CA ARG A 272 18.15 -14.12 1.30
C ARG A 272 19.66 -13.96 1.21
N THR A 273 20.23 -13.07 2.02
CA THR A 273 21.65 -12.69 1.99
C THR A 273 22.50 -13.50 2.96
N LYS A 274 21.87 -14.23 3.89
CA LYS A 274 22.52 -14.99 4.98
C LYS A 274 23.36 -14.11 5.91
N GLN A 275 23.20 -12.79 5.85
CA GLN A 275 23.90 -11.88 6.73
C GLN A 275 23.30 -11.92 8.13
N ARG A 276 24.17 -11.82 9.14
CA ARG A 276 23.76 -11.70 10.53
C ARG A 276 23.13 -10.34 10.78
N LEU A 277 21.94 -10.34 11.35
CA LEU A 277 21.13 -9.19 11.69
C LEU A 277 21.10 -8.97 13.19
N PHE A 278 21.14 -7.70 13.58
CA PHE A 278 20.70 -7.20 14.87
C PHE A 278 19.20 -6.94 14.81
N LEU A 279 18.47 -7.43 15.81
CA LEU A 279 17.04 -7.20 15.97
C LEU A 279 16.73 -6.70 17.38
N MET A 280 15.86 -5.70 17.46
CA MET A 280 15.29 -5.24 18.72
C MET A 280 13.80 -4.99 18.56
N GLN A 281 13.03 -5.32 19.58
CA GLN A 281 11.62 -4.98 19.68
C GLN A 281 11.34 -4.33 21.02
N ILE A 282 10.52 -3.29 21.02
CA ILE A 282 9.88 -2.74 22.22
C ILE A 282 8.37 -2.76 21.97
N VAL A 283 7.62 -3.44 22.83
CA VAL A 283 6.15 -3.38 22.83
C VAL A 283 5.71 -2.61 24.06
N ARG A 284 4.87 -1.60 23.88
CA ARG A 284 4.22 -0.82 24.92
C ARG A 284 2.74 -1.18 24.95
N PHE A 285 2.27 -1.71 26.07
CA PHE A 285 0.91 -2.23 26.22
C PHE A 285 0.02 -1.16 26.85
N GLU A 286 -0.96 -0.71 26.10
CA GLU A 286 -1.96 0.25 26.54
C GLU A 286 -3.26 -0.46 26.90
N ARG A 287 -4.29 0.28 27.33
CA ARG A 287 -5.54 -0.32 27.83
C ARG A 287 -6.34 -1.07 26.76
N SER A 288 -6.37 -0.54 25.54
CA SER A 288 -7.18 -1.08 24.42
C SER A 288 -6.37 -1.34 23.16
N ASN A 289 -5.09 -0.98 23.15
CA ASN A 289 -4.18 -1.12 22.03
C ASN A 289 -2.75 -1.43 22.52
N TYR A 290 -1.83 -1.58 21.57
CA TYR A 290 -0.40 -1.62 21.86
C TYR A 290 0.35 -0.83 20.81
N LEU A 291 1.49 -0.26 21.20
CA LEU A 291 2.49 0.30 20.28
C LEU A 291 3.68 -0.64 20.21
N ARG A 292 4.19 -0.87 19.01
CA ARG A 292 5.31 -1.78 18.77
C ARG A 292 6.35 -1.07 17.91
N LEU A 293 7.57 -1.01 18.43
CA LEU A 293 8.75 -0.57 17.72
C LEU A 293 9.62 -1.79 17.41
N VAL A 294 10.04 -1.95 16.16
CA VAL A 294 10.99 -2.97 15.72
C VAL A 294 12.17 -2.29 15.04
N VAL A 295 13.38 -2.65 15.45
CA VAL A 295 14.64 -2.25 14.81
C VAL A 295 15.27 -3.44 14.14
N MET A 296 15.73 -3.24 12.91
CA MET A 296 16.50 -4.22 12.15
C MET A 296 17.70 -3.53 11.49
N ALA A 297 18.88 -4.10 11.68
CA ALA A 297 20.10 -3.67 11.01
C ALA A 297 21.02 -4.87 10.80
N ARG A 298 22.04 -4.75 9.95
CA ARG A 298 23.15 -5.72 9.98
C ARG A 298 23.83 -5.65 11.35
N GLU A 299 24.30 -6.78 11.88
CA GLU A 299 24.91 -6.80 13.22
C GLU A 299 26.11 -5.85 13.33
N ASN A 300 26.89 -5.71 12.25
CA ASN A 300 28.02 -4.77 12.20
C ASN A 300 27.59 -3.28 12.20
N GLN A 301 26.32 -2.98 12.02
CA GLN A 301 25.73 -1.63 12.10
C GLN A 301 25.02 -1.38 13.44
N ARG A 302 25.06 -2.34 14.40
CA ARG A 302 24.36 -2.25 15.69
C ARG A 302 24.67 -0.98 16.47
N GLY A 303 25.94 -0.59 16.58
CA GLY A 303 26.37 0.67 17.19
C GLY A 303 25.58 1.06 18.46
N ASP A 304 24.99 2.25 18.43
CA ASP A 304 24.15 2.83 19.48
C ASP A 304 22.63 2.60 19.27
N LEU A 305 22.24 1.69 18.37
CA LEU A 305 20.86 1.51 17.95
C LEU A 305 19.93 1.11 19.09
N GLU A 306 20.39 0.33 20.08
CA GLU A 306 19.57 0.01 21.26
C GLU A 306 19.15 1.26 22.03
N GLN A 307 20.10 2.18 22.26
CA GLN A 307 19.82 3.41 23.00
C GLN A 307 18.87 4.30 22.21
N ARG A 308 19.10 4.44 20.90
CA ARG A 308 18.27 5.27 20.03
C ARG A 308 16.86 4.69 19.85
N ALA A 309 16.72 3.38 19.80
CA ALA A 309 15.42 2.71 19.79
C ALA A 309 14.61 3.04 21.05
N ARG A 310 15.25 3.05 22.22
CA ARG A 310 14.62 3.45 23.48
C ARG A 310 14.23 4.93 23.48
N THR A 311 15.07 5.81 22.93
CA THR A 311 14.71 7.24 22.77
C THR A 311 13.45 7.41 21.93
N ILE A 312 13.36 6.72 20.79
CA ILE A 312 12.15 6.74 19.95
C ILE A 312 10.95 6.20 20.71
N ALA A 313 11.09 5.05 21.38
CA ALA A 313 10.01 4.41 22.13
C ALA A 313 9.49 5.29 23.28
N ALA A 314 10.37 6.00 23.98
CA ALA A 314 10.00 6.93 25.05
C ALA A 314 9.19 8.14 24.54
N GLY A 315 9.40 8.54 23.28
CA GLY A 315 8.64 9.60 22.62
C GLY A 315 7.30 9.16 22.03
N LEU A 316 6.95 7.87 22.09
CA LEU A 316 5.68 7.37 21.56
C LEU A 316 4.53 7.66 22.51
N SER A 317 3.44 8.19 21.95
CA SER A 317 2.17 8.36 22.66
C SER A 317 0.99 7.91 21.80
N VAL A 318 -0.11 7.53 22.44
CA VAL A 318 -1.38 7.26 21.74
C VAL A 318 -1.91 8.58 21.13
N GLY A 319 -2.49 8.50 19.94
CA GLY A 319 -3.14 9.62 19.27
C GLY A 319 -4.49 9.90 19.93
N SER A 320 -4.76 11.18 20.21
CA SER A 320 -6.06 11.68 20.69
C SER A 320 -7.12 11.64 19.59
#